data_AF-A0A7J9JW88-F1
#
_entry.id   AF-A0A7J9JW88-F1
#
_cell.length_a   1.000
_cell.length_b   1.000
_cell.length_c   1.000
_cell.angle_alpha   90.00
_cell.angle_beta   90.00
_cell.angle_gamma   90.00
#
_symmetry.space_group_name_H-M   'P 1'
#
loop_
_entity.id
_entity.type
_entity.pdbx_description
1 polymer ?
#
loop_
_entity_poly.entity_id
_entity_poly.type
_entity_poly.pdbx_seq_one_letter_code
_entity_poly.pdbx_strand_id
1 'polypeptide(L)'
;MNVTRDTSDYLWYTTSIDISPSEPFLRGGKKPTLNVDSAGHALHVFINGQFSGSAFGTRKDRGFTFTGPVNLHAGTNHIALVSVAVGLPNIGLHFETWKTGIVGVYLNGLDKGKKDLSSHKWSYQVGLKGEAMYLASPEGVSSVEWIQGSLATKSRQSMTWYKAYFDAPTGNEPLALDMRSMGKGQVWINGQSVGRYWMAYGNGECGKCSYSGTYQPTKCQSGCGHPTQRWYHVPRSWLKPKQNLLVVFEELGGDASKISLVRRSVLNRHHHNK
;
A
#
# COMPACT_ATOMS: atom_id res chain seq x y z
N MET A 1 4.22 -1.56 -16.19
CA MET A 1 3.94 -0.63 -17.30
C MET A 1 3.32 -1.29 -18.51
N ASN A 2 4.01 -2.20 -19.20
CA ASN A 2 3.51 -2.76 -20.46
C ASN A 2 2.15 -3.48 -20.29
N VAL A 3 1.98 -4.18 -19.16
CA VAL A 3 0.75 -4.93 -18.85
C VAL A 3 -0.34 -4.01 -18.30
N THR A 4 -0.04 -3.21 -17.28
CA THR A 4 -1.04 -2.37 -16.60
C THR A 4 -1.47 -1.15 -17.42
N ARG A 5 -0.63 -0.64 -18.33
CA ARG A 5 -0.85 0.63 -19.04
C ARG A 5 -1.22 1.79 -18.10
N ASP A 6 -0.74 1.72 -16.86
CA ASP A 6 -1.04 2.67 -15.77
C ASP A 6 -2.53 2.85 -15.45
N THR A 7 -3.38 1.86 -15.79
CA THR A 7 -4.82 1.89 -15.45
C THR A 7 -5.09 1.49 -14.00
N SER A 8 -4.13 0.83 -13.35
CA SER A 8 -4.13 0.51 -11.92
C SER A 8 -2.69 0.45 -11.40
N ASP A 9 -2.54 0.77 -10.11
CA ASP A 9 -1.29 0.59 -9.38
C ASP A 9 -0.92 -0.88 -9.17
N TYR A 10 -1.90 -1.79 -9.25
CA TYR A 10 -1.75 -3.19 -8.85
C TYR A 10 -1.63 -4.11 -10.07
N LEU A 11 -0.68 -5.04 -10.02
CA LEU A 11 -0.57 -6.15 -10.96
C LEU A 11 -0.33 -7.45 -10.20
N TRP A 12 -1.25 -8.39 -10.37
CA TRP A 12 -1.11 -9.74 -9.85
C TRP A 12 -0.26 -10.58 -10.80
N TYR A 13 0.69 -11.31 -10.23
CA TYR A 13 1.45 -12.37 -10.87
C TYR A 13 1.13 -13.65 -10.11
N THR A 14 0.58 -14.64 -10.78
CA THR A 14 0.19 -15.91 -10.16
C THR A 14 0.85 -17.08 -10.87
N THR A 15 1.34 -18.04 -10.10
CA THR A 15 1.89 -19.30 -10.61
C THR A 15 1.60 -20.42 -9.63
N SER A 16 1.81 -21.65 -10.08
CA SER A 16 1.67 -22.84 -9.25
C SER A 16 2.97 -23.63 -9.28
N ILE A 17 3.33 -24.22 -8.15
CA ILE A 17 4.48 -25.11 -8.04
C ILE A 17 4.06 -26.41 -7.36
N ASP A 18 4.55 -27.54 -7.87
CA ASP A 18 4.40 -28.82 -7.20
C ASP A 18 5.61 -29.10 -6.31
N ILE A 19 5.32 -29.50 -5.08
CA ILE A 19 6.27 -29.85 -4.04
C ILE A 19 6.21 -31.36 -3.80
N SER A 20 7.36 -32.02 -3.88
CA SER A 20 7.45 -33.46 -3.62
C SER A 20 7.08 -33.75 -2.16
N PRO A 21 6.28 -34.80 -1.88
CA PRO A 21 6.05 -35.26 -0.51
C PRO A 21 7.33 -35.67 0.23
N SER A 22 8.43 -35.94 -0.50
CA SER A 22 9.73 -36.28 0.06
C SER A 22 10.54 -35.08 0.58
N GLU A 23 10.09 -33.85 0.34
CA GLU A 23 10.84 -32.66 0.74
C GLU A 23 11.10 -32.61 2.26
N PRO A 24 12.34 -32.36 2.71
CA PRO A 24 12.73 -32.48 4.11
C PRO A 24 12.00 -31.47 5.01
N PHE A 25 11.65 -30.29 4.49
CA PHE A 25 10.92 -29.28 5.26
C PHE A 25 9.51 -29.71 5.69
N LEU A 26 8.92 -30.69 5.00
CA LEU A 26 7.62 -31.26 5.37
C LEU A 26 7.73 -32.18 6.61
N ARG A 27 8.94 -32.62 6.96
CA ARG A 27 9.24 -33.54 8.07
C ARG A 27 9.99 -32.85 9.21
N GLY A 28 9.73 -31.56 9.42
CA GLY A 28 10.37 -30.75 10.47
C GLY A 28 11.69 -30.11 10.08
N GLY A 29 12.10 -30.20 8.81
CA GLY A 29 13.24 -29.45 8.27
C GLY A 29 12.99 -27.94 8.17
N LYS A 30 14.03 -27.19 7.79
CA LYS A 30 13.93 -25.73 7.61
C LYS A 30 13.00 -25.40 6.44
N LYS A 31 12.08 -24.46 6.66
CA LYS A 31 11.15 -23.98 5.61
C LYS A 31 11.91 -23.39 4.42
N PRO A 32 11.42 -23.59 3.19
CA PRO A 32 11.99 -22.97 2.02
C PRO A 32 11.79 -21.45 2.07
N THR A 33 12.67 -20.72 1.39
CA THR A 33 12.68 -19.26 1.36
C THR A 33 12.37 -18.78 -0.05
N LEU A 34 11.38 -17.91 -0.18
CA LEU A 34 11.06 -17.23 -1.43
C LEU A 34 11.85 -15.92 -1.52
N ASN A 35 12.53 -15.74 -2.64
CA ASN A 35 13.20 -14.51 -3.03
C ASN A 35 12.48 -13.92 -4.25
N VAL A 36 12.09 -12.65 -4.17
CA VAL A 36 11.44 -11.94 -5.27
C VAL A 36 12.17 -10.64 -5.52
N ASP A 37 12.80 -10.55 -6.69
CA ASP A 37 13.46 -9.34 -7.15
C ASP A 37 12.46 -8.47 -7.91
N SER A 38 12.37 -7.20 -7.51
CA SER A 38 11.46 -6.24 -8.11
C SER A 38 12.21 -4.96 -8.48
N ALA A 39 11.88 -4.39 -9.64
CA ALA A 39 12.30 -3.06 -10.06
C ALA A 39 11.46 -1.94 -9.42
N GLY A 40 10.58 -2.29 -8.48
CA GLY A 40 9.77 -1.36 -7.69
C GLY A 40 8.26 -1.57 -7.87
N HIS A 41 7.42 -0.89 -7.09
CA HIS A 41 7.78 -0.05 -5.94
C HIS A 41 7.47 -0.74 -4.61
N ALA A 42 6.46 -1.60 -4.58
CA ALA A 42 6.18 -2.48 -3.46
C ALA A 42 5.67 -3.85 -3.95
N LEU A 43 5.70 -4.82 -3.05
CA LEU A 43 5.32 -6.20 -3.29
C LEU A 43 4.59 -6.75 -2.08
N HIS A 44 3.49 -7.47 -2.30
CA HIS A 44 2.87 -8.37 -1.33
C HIS A 44 2.95 -9.80 -1.82
N VAL A 45 3.26 -10.73 -0.91
CA VAL A 45 3.42 -12.15 -1.21
C VAL A 45 2.31 -12.93 -0.52
N PHE A 46 1.59 -13.73 -1.29
CA PHE A 46 0.58 -14.66 -0.82
C PHE A 46 0.94 -16.08 -1.24
N ILE A 47 0.85 -17.01 -0.30
CA ILE A 47 1.10 -18.43 -0.52
C ILE A 47 -0.16 -19.18 -0.12
N ASN A 48 -0.74 -19.93 -1.05
CA ASN A 48 -1.99 -20.67 -0.84
C ASN A 48 -3.12 -19.77 -0.29
N GLY A 49 -3.22 -18.55 -0.82
CA GLY A 49 -4.22 -17.55 -0.38
C GLY A 49 -3.90 -16.84 0.93
N GLN A 50 -2.82 -17.20 1.64
CA GLN A 50 -2.43 -16.58 2.90
C GLN A 50 -1.31 -15.57 2.71
N PHE A 51 -1.44 -14.41 3.36
CA PHE A 51 -0.41 -13.38 3.36
C PHE A 51 0.87 -13.92 4.02
N SER A 52 2.00 -13.79 3.32
CA SER A 52 3.31 -14.27 3.76
C SER A 52 4.33 -13.16 4.00
N GLY A 53 4.06 -11.94 3.51
CA GLY A 53 4.93 -10.80 3.77
C GLY A 53 4.85 -9.70 2.71
N SER A 54 5.62 -8.65 2.92
CA SER A 54 5.73 -7.52 1.99
C SER A 54 7.11 -6.91 2.02
N ALA A 55 7.48 -6.24 0.92
CA ALA A 55 8.68 -5.42 0.82
C ALA A 55 8.41 -4.24 -0.11
N PHE A 56 9.17 -3.16 0.07
CA PHE A 56 9.06 -1.96 -0.75
C PHE A 56 10.41 -1.26 -0.87
N GLY A 57 10.59 -0.56 -1.98
CA GLY A 57 11.75 0.30 -2.21
C GLY A 57 11.54 1.71 -1.68
N THR A 58 12.54 2.56 -1.87
CA THR A 58 12.46 3.99 -1.55
C THR A 58 12.36 4.82 -2.84
N ARG A 59 12.19 6.14 -2.70
CA ARG A 59 12.24 7.06 -3.85
C ARG A 59 13.59 7.03 -4.56
N LYS A 60 14.69 6.83 -3.82
CA LYS A 60 16.06 6.77 -4.37
C LYS A 60 16.35 5.38 -4.92
N ASP A 61 16.13 4.36 -4.08
CA ASP A 61 16.39 2.97 -4.39
C ASP A 61 15.06 2.24 -4.58
N ARG A 62 14.50 2.34 -5.79
CA ARG A 62 13.17 1.80 -6.11
C ARG A 62 13.15 0.27 -6.13
N GLY A 63 14.25 -0.34 -6.59
CA GLY A 63 14.41 -1.78 -6.67
C GLY A 63 14.66 -2.38 -5.30
N PHE A 64 14.15 -3.59 -5.08
CA PHE A 64 14.32 -4.31 -3.82
C PHE A 64 14.17 -5.82 -4.03
N THR A 65 14.62 -6.59 -3.05
CA THR A 65 14.40 -8.04 -2.98
C THR A 65 13.59 -8.37 -1.74
N PHE A 66 12.42 -8.97 -1.91
CA PHE A 66 11.75 -9.65 -0.80
C PHE A 66 12.46 -10.97 -0.53
N THR A 67 12.74 -11.28 0.73
CA THR A 67 13.28 -12.57 1.17
C THR A 67 12.50 -13.02 2.40
N GLY A 68 11.79 -14.15 2.31
CA GLY A 68 11.00 -14.64 3.44
C GLY A 68 10.71 -16.14 3.39
N PRO A 69 10.60 -16.82 4.55
CA PRO A 69 10.18 -18.21 4.59
C PRO A 69 8.73 -18.35 4.12
N VAL A 70 8.43 -19.41 3.39
CA VAL A 70 7.07 -19.69 2.87
C VAL A 70 6.54 -21.03 3.36
N ASN A 71 5.25 -21.06 3.66
CA ASN A 71 4.56 -22.27 4.10
C ASN A 71 4.01 -23.02 2.89
N LEU A 72 4.73 -24.06 2.46
CA LEU A 72 4.32 -24.94 1.37
C LEU A 72 3.88 -26.30 1.93
N HIS A 73 2.98 -26.98 1.23
CA HIS A 73 2.56 -28.35 1.51
C HIS A 73 2.93 -29.29 0.37
N ALA A 74 2.84 -30.60 0.58
CA ALA A 74 2.99 -31.58 -0.49
C ALA A 74 1.95 -31.35 -1.61
N GLY A 75 2.34 -31.56 -2.87
CA GLY A 75 1.50 -31.32 -4.04
C GLY A 75 1.51 -29.86 -4.50
N THR A 76 0.42 -29.42 -5.11
CA THR A 76 0.32 -28.12 -5.77
C THR A 76 0.16 -26.99 -4.76
N ASN A 77 1.02 -25.98 -4.85
CA ASN A 77 0.95 -24.75 -4.08
C ASN A 77 0.78 -23.57 -5.03
N HIS A 78 -0.04 -22.61 -4.64
CA HIS A 78 -0.28 -21.39 -5.41
C HIS A 78 0.51 -20.22 -4.82
N ILE A 79 1.27 -19.54 -5.68
CA ILE A 79 1.99 -18.32 -5.34
C ILE A 79 1.29 -17.18 -6.05
N ALA A 80 0.87 -16.18 -5.28
CA ALA A 80 0.31 -14.94 -5.79
C ALA A 80 1.14 -13.75 -5.28
N LEU A 81 1.65 -12.96 -6.22
CA LEU A 81 2.49 -11.80 -5.97
C LEU A 81 1.75 -10.57 -6.45
N VAL A 82 1.56 -9.59 -5.57
CA VAL A 82 0.93 -8.31 -5.92
C VAL A 82 2.03 -7.28 -6.04
N SER A 83 2.38 -6.94 -7.28
CA SER A 83 3.30 -5.84 -7.57
C SER A 83 2.53 -4.52 -7.54
N VAL A 84 3.11 -3.52 -6.88
CA VAL A 84 2.47 -2.21 -6.68
C VAL A 84 3.35 -1.08 -7.22
N ALA A 85 2.77 -0.20 -8.04
CA ALA A 85 3.36 1.07 -8.43
C ALA A 85 2.89 2.20 -7.49
N VAL A 86 3.76 3.18 -7.22
CA VAL A 86 3.45 4.33 -6.35
C VAL A 86 3.85 5.60 -7.10
N GLY A 87 3.11 5.86 -8.18
CA GLY A 87 3.50 6.83 -9.20
C GLY A 87 4.63 6.31 -10.11
N LEU A 88 4.88 7.06 -11.18
CA LEU A 88 5.90 6.74 -12.17
C LEU A 88 7.10 7.71 -12.05
N PRO A 89 8.31 7.31 -12.47
CA PRO A 89 9.45 8.21 -12.54
C PRO A 89 9.12 9.45 -13.39
N ASN A 90 9.58 10.62 -12.92
CA ASN A 90 9.28 11.91 -13.54
C ASN A 90 10.52 12.80 -13.74
N ILE A 91 11.71 12.27 -13.46
CA ILE A 91 12.99 12.98 -13.61
C ILE A 91 14.14 11.97 -13.77
N GLY A 92 15.09 12.27 -14.64
CA GLY A 92 16.27 11.43 -14.94
C GLY A 92 16.51 11.26 -16.43
N LEU A 93 17.74 10.94 -16.84
CA LEU A 93 18.01 10.60 -18.24
C LEU A 93 17.31 9.28 -18.58
N HIS A 94 16.52 9.27 -19.65
CA HIS A 94 15.76 8.11 -20.12
C HIS A 94 14.85 7.45 -19.06
N PHE A 95 14.26 8.22 -18.13
CA PHE A 95 13.44 7.67 -17.05
C PHE A 95 12.22 6.89 -17.56
N GLU A 96 11.76 7.17 -18.79
CA GLU A 96 10.70 6.45 -19.49
C GLU A 96 11.04 4.98 -19.77
N THR A 97 12.33 4.63 -19.81
CA THR A 97 12.80 3.25 -20.03
C THR A 97 12.92 2.43 -18.75
N TRP A 98 12.77 3.07 -17.58
CA TRP A 98 13.00 2.41 -16.30
C TRP A 98 11.91 1.38 -15.99
N LYS A 99 12.33 0.15 -15.74
CA LYS A 99 11.42 -0.98 -15.44
C LYS A 99 10.71 -0.77 -14.09
N THR A 100 9.50 -1.28 -13.97
CA THR A 100 8.73 -1.33 -12.71
C THR A 100 8.01 -2.67 -12.66
N GLY A 101 8.02 -3.32 -11.49
CA GLY A 101 7.45 -4.64 -11.26
C GLY A 101 8.49 -5.75 -11.08
N ILE A 102 7.99 -6.98 -10.95
CA ILE A 102 8.79 -8.18 -10.64
C ILE A 102 9.68 -8.54 -11.82
N VAL A 103 10.96 -8.79 -11.54
CA VAL A 103 11.99 -9.13 -12.54
C VAL A 103 12.63 -10.50 -12.32
N GLY A 104 12.50 -11.08 -11.12
CA GLY A 104 13.00 -12.42 -10.81
C GLY A 104 12.28 -13.05 -9.61
N VAL A 105 12.09 -14.37 -9.65
CA VAL A 105 11.45 -15.14 -8.57
C VAL A 105 12.21 -16.44 -8.35
N TYR A 106 12.66 -16.69 -7.12
CA TYR A 106 13.46 -17.85 -6.78
C TYR A 106 12.97 -18.50 -5.49
N LEU A 107 12.95 -19.83 -5.47
CA LEU A 107 12.64 -20.61 -4.27
C LEU A 107 13.89 -21.39 -3.84
N ASN A 108 14.35 -21.12 -2.62
CA ASN A 108 15.54 -21.71 -2.05
C ASN A 108 15.18 -22.71 -0.94
N GLY A 109 16.05 -23.69 -0.71
CA GLY A 109 15.90 -24.65 0.39
C GLY A 109 14.98 -25.84 0.09
N LEU A 110 14.82 -26.17 -1.20
CA LEU A 110 14.30 -27.47 -1.61
C LEU A 110 15.44 -28.51 -1.56
N ASP A 111 15.09 -29.80 -1.58
CA ASP A 111 16.05 -30.92 -1.63
C ASP A 111 17.01 -30.82 -2.83
N LYS A 112 16.47 -30.37 -3.98
CA LYS A 112 17.24 -30.09 -5.21
C LYS A 112 17.94 -28.72 -5.22
N GLY A 113 17.94 -28.01 -4.09
CA GLY A 113 18.56 -26.70 -3.93
C GLY A 113 17.66 -25.53 -4.36
N LYS A 114 18.21 -24.62 -5.17
CA LYS A 114 17.53 -23.42 -5.66
C LYS A 114 16.72 -23.75 -6.91
N LYS A 115 15.45 -23.34 -6.93
CA LYS A 115 14.55 -23.41 -8.08
C LYS A 115 14.26 -21.99 -8.59
N ASP A 116 14.58 -21.74 -9.86
CA ASP A 116 14.19 -20.51 -10.54
C ASP A 116 12.75 -20.62 -11.06
N LEU A 117 11.89 -19.71 -10.62
CA LEU A 117 10.49 -19.62 -11.00
C LEU A 117 10.24 -18.55 -12.07
N SER A 118 11.26 -17.78 -12.45
CA SER A 118 11.13 -16.67 -13.40
C SER A 118 10.71 -17.14 -14.80
N SER A 119 11.10 -18.37 -15.18
CA SER A 119 10.74 -19.03 -16.44
C SER A 119 9.48 -19.90 -16.35
N HIS A 120 8.81 -19.97 -15.19
CA HIS A 120 7.55 -20.70 -15.06
C HIS A 120 6.42 -20.01 -15.84
N LYS A 121 5.32 -20.74 -16.04
CA LYS A 121 4.09 -20.14 -16.55
C LYS A 121 3.51 -19.22 -15.48
N TRP A 122 3.37 -17.95 -15.82
CA TRP A 122 2.74 -16.92 -14.98
C TRP A 122 1.43 -16.45 -15.61
N SER A 123 0.42 -16.29 -14.75
CA SER A 123 -0.86 -15.67 -15.08
C SER A 123 -0.90 -14.27 -14.48
N TYR A 124 -1.50 -13.33 -15.20
CA TYR A 124 -1.50 -11.91 -14.85
C TYR A 124 -2.93 -11.39 -14.69
N GLN A 125 -3.16 -10.55 -13.68
CA GLN A 125 -4.41 -9.81 -13.53
C GLN A 125 -4.10 -8.34 -13.20
N VAL A 126 -4.58 -7.43 -14.04
CA VAL A 126 -4.46 -5.99 -13.81
C VAL A 126 -5.50 -5.57 -12.77
N GLY A 127 -5.06 -4.82 -11.77
CA GLY A 127 -5.92 -4.21 -10.76
C GLY A 127 -6.50 -5.16 -9.73
N LEU A 128 -7.32 -4.59 -8.86
CA LEU A 128 -8.00 -5.27 -7.77
C LEU A 128 -9.43 -5.62 -8.18
N LYS A 129 -9.98 -6.70 -7.62
CA LYS A 129 -11.40 -7.04 -7.82
C LYS A 129 -12.33 -5.88 -7.42
N GLY A 130 -12.01 -5.17 -6.34
CA GLY A 130 -12.77 -3.99 -5.91
C GLY A 130 -12.70 -2.80 -6.87
N GLU A 131 -11.62 -2.67 -7.65
CA GLU A 131 -11.52 -1.66 -8.72
C GLU A 131 -12.44 -2.05 -9.89
N ALA A 132 -12.42 -3.32 -10.32
CA ALA A 132 -13.29 -3.82 -11.39
C ALA A 132 -14.80 -3.77 -11.04
N MET A 133 -15.13 -3.85 -9.75
CA MET A 133 -16.50 -3.70 -9.24
C MET A 133 -16.87 -2.24 -8.94
N TYR A 134 -15.97 -1.28 -9.20
CA TYR A 134 -16.18 0.15 -8.95
C TYR A 134 -16.60 0.46 -7.50
N LEU A 135 -16.05 -0.25 -6.51
CA LEU A 135 -16.46 -0.11 -5.09
C LEU A 135 -16.27 1.30 -4.51
N ALA A 136 -15.40 2.11 -5.13
CA ALA A 136 -15.21 3.51 -4.77
C ALA A 136 -16.41 4.40 -5.13
N SER A 137 -17.24 4.00 -6.11
CA SER A 137 -18.37 4.82 -6.57
C SER A 137 -19.62 4.60 -5.72
N PRO A 138 -20.51 5.61 -5.60
CA PRO A 138 -21.80 5.47 -4.94
C PRO A 138 -22.68 4.35 -5.50
N GLU A 139 -22.54 4.03 -6.79
CA GLU A 139 -23.31 3.01 -7.49
C GLU A 139 -22.70 1.60 -7.29
N GLY A 140 -21.37 1.49 -7.32
CA GLY A 140 -20.68 0.21 -7.18
C GLY A 140 -20.64 -0.32 -5.74
N VAL A 141 -20.75 0.56 -4.74
CA VAL A 141 -20.62 0.19 -3.32
C VAL A 141 -21.69 -0.79 -2.82
N SER A 142 -22.81 -0.97 -3.52
CA SER A 142 -23.87 -1.93 -3.16
C SER A 142 -23.70 -3.31 -3.82
N SER A 143 -22.72 -3.47 -4.71
CA SER A 143 -22.53 -4.70 -5.50
C SER A 143 -21.94 -5.89 -4.73
N VAL A 144 -21.57 -5.70 -3.47
CA VAL A 144 -20.93 -6.72 -2.63
C VAL A 144 -21.55 -6.75 -1.23
N GLU A 145 -21.42 -7.89 -0.58
CA GLU A 145 -21.78 -8.05 0.82
C GLU A 145 -20.72 -7.39 1.72
N TRP A 146 -21.16 -6.44 2.55
CA TRP A 146 -20.30 -5.76 3.51
C TRP A 146 -20.52 -6.31 4.91
N ILE A 147 -19.43 -6.58 5.62
CA ILE A 147 -19.48 -6.94 7.04
C ILE A 147 -19.66 -5.64 7.84
N GLN A 148 -20.65 -5.60 8.74
CA GLN A 148 -20.97 -4.44 9.56
C GLN A 148 -20.51 -4.62 11.03
N GLY A 149 -20.43 -3.50 11.75
CA GLY A 149 -20.27 -3.48 13.20
C GLY A 149 -18.87 -3.88 13.69
N SER A 150 -18.81 -4.41 14.92
CA SER A 150 -17.54 -4.71 15.60
C SER A 150 -16.67 -5.76 14.90
N LEU A 151 -17.25 -6.59 14.03
CA LEU A 151 -16.51 -7.56 13.23
C LEU A 151 -15.66 -6.88 12.14
N ALA A 152 -16.15 -5.78 11.56
CA ALA A 152 -15.44 -5.03 10.54
C ALA A 152 -14.20 -4.30 11.10
N THR A 153 -14.25 -3.88 12.37
CA THR A 153 -13.18 -3.08 12.99
C THR A 153 -12.15 -3.91 13.76
N LYS A 154 -12.46 -5.19 14.05
CA LYS A 154 -11.51 -6.15 14.66
C LYS A 154 -10.50 -6.71 13.65
N SER A 155 -10.85 -6.71 12.37
CA SER A 155 -9.98 -7.23 11.31
C SER A 155 -8.94 -6.18 10.93
N ARG A 156 -7.66 -6.48 11.18
CA ARG A 156 -6.50 -5.74 10.65
C ARG A 156 -5.93 -6.39 9.39
N GLN A 157 -6.81 -7.01 8.59
CA GLN A 157 -6.40 -7.73 7.38
C GLN A 157 -5.89 -6.75 6.31
N SER A 158 -4.84 -7.16 5.61
CA SER A 158 -4.36 -6.54 4.37
C SER A 158 -5.39 -6.72 3.25
N MET A 159 -5.33 -5.86 2.23
CA MET A 159 -6.18 -5.91 1.04
C MET A 159 -7.69 -5.80 1.34
N THR A 160 -8.05 -4.96 2.30
CA THR A 160 -9.43 -4.79 2.79
C THR A 160 -10.07 -3.52 2.25
N TRP A 161 -11.35 -3.59 1.90
CA TRP A 161 -12.16 -2.40 1.58
C TRP A 161 -13.00 -2.04 2.79
N TYR A 162 -13.02 -0.75 3.14
CA TYR A 162 -13.88 -0.19 4.18
C TYR A 162 -14.79 0.88 3.58
N LYS A 163 -15.98 1.03 4.15
CA LYS A 163 -16.86 2.16 3.84
C LYS A 163 -17.51 2.73 5.10
N ALA A 164 -17.84 4.01 5.05
CA ALA A 164 -18.62 4.69 6.07
C ALA A 164 -19.47 5.80 5.44
N TYR A 165 -20.55 6.17 6.13
CA TYR A 165 -21.34 7.36 5.80
C TYR A 165 -21.18 8.41 6.90
N PHE A 166 -21.02 9.67 6.52
CA PHE A 166 -20.84 10.77 7.48
C PHE A 166 -21.50 12.08 7.02
N ASP A 167 -21.86 12.91 7.99
CA ASP A 167 -22.38 14.25 7.75
C ASP A 167 -21.23 15.27 7.69
N ALA A 168 -21.36 16.30 6.85
CA ALA A 168 -20.30 17.29 6.70
C ALA A 168 -20.13 18.12 7.98
N PRO A 169 -18.90 18.32 8.48
CA PRO A 169 -18.66 19.20 9.61
C PRO A 169 -19.08 20.64 9.29
N THR A 170 -19.69 21.30 10.27
CA THR A 170 -20.00 22.74 10.21
C THR A 170 -18.73 23.60 10.00
N GLY A 171 -18.94 24.86 9.63
CA GLY A 171 -17.86 25.84 9.42
C GLY A 171 -17.25 25.78 8.02
N ASN A 172 -16.23 26.61 7.79
CA ASN A 172 -15.58 26.82 6.49
C ASN A 172 -14.09 26.42 6.50
N GLU A 173 -13.56 25.95 7.62
CA GLU A 173 -12.15 25.57 7.81
C GLU A 173 -11.78 24.39 6.90
N PRO A 174 -10.58 24.35 6.30
CA PRO A 174 -10.15 23.22 5.49
C PRO A 174 -10.23 21.90 6.27
N LEU A 175 -10.59 20.82 5.56
CA LEU A 175 -10.78 19.50 6.15
C LEU A 175 -9.67 18.54 5.72
N ALA A 176 -9.37 17.57 6.56
CA ALA A 176 -8.52 16.44 6.19
C ALA A 176 -8.94 15.17 6.93
N LEU A 177 -8.66 14.01 6.33
CA LEU A 177 -8.74 12.72 7.01
C LEU A 177 -7.45 12.48 7.78
N ASP A 178 -7.56 12.19 9.08
CA ASP A 178 -6.47 11.64 9.87
C ASP A 178 -6.42 10.12 9.68
N MET A 179 -5.41 9.68 8.94
CA MET A 179 -5.23 8.28 8.56
C MET A 179 -4.18 7.57 9.44
N ARG A 180 -3.79 8.14 10.60
CA ARG A 180 -2.72 7.59 11.46
C ARG A 180 -2.91 6.14 11.89
N SER A 181 -4.15 5.68 12.00
CA SER A 181 -4.48 4.30 12.39
C SER A 181 -4.40 3.29 11.24
N MET A 182 -4.11 3.76 10.02
CA MET A 182 -4.13 2.98 8.79
C MET A 182 -2.70 2.67 8.32
N GLY A 183 -2.58 1.86 7.27
CA GLY A 183 -1.33 1.43 6.68
C GLY A 183 -1.03 2.16 5.38
N LYS A 184 -1.56 1.66 4.26
CA LYS A 184 -1.38 2.21 2.92
C LYS A 184 -2.62 1.92 2.08
N GLY A 185 -2.91 2.78 1.11
CA GLY A 185 -3.88 2.45 0.09
C GLY A 185 -4.44 3.68 -0.58
N GLN A 186 -5.74 3.68 -0.84
CA GLN A 186 -6.43 4.76 -1.55
C GLN A 186 -7.72 5.13 -0.85
N VAL A 187 -8.11 6.41 -0.95
CA VAL A 187 -9.33 6.93 -0.34
C VAL A 187 -10.17 7.67 -1.36
N TRP A 188 -11.49 7.50 -1.24
CA TRP A 188 -12.48 8.21 -2.03
C TRP A 188 -13.57 8.81 -1.15
N ILE A 189 -14.07 9.97 -1.57
CA ILE A 189 -15.24 10.61 -0.97
C ILE A 189 -16.26 10.86 -2.09
N ASN A 190 -17.46 10.30 -1.96
CA ASN A 190 -18.53 10.40 -2.95
C ASN A 190 -18.07 10.00 -4.36
N GLY A 191 -17.24 8.97 -4.50
CA GLY A 191 -16.65 8.54 -5.77
C GLY A 191 -15.43 9.35 -6.25
N GLN A 192 -15.14 10.50 -5.63
CA GLN A 192 -13.98 11.32 -5.98
C GLN A 192 -12.73 10.82 -5.26
N SER A 193 -11.65 10.60 -6.01
CA SER A 193 -10.39 10.14 -5.43
C SER A 193 -9.73 11.27 -4.63
N VAL A 194 -9.57 11.04 -3.32
CA VAL A 194 -8.74 11.88 -2.44
C VAL A 194 -7.25 11.62 -2.72
N GLY A 195 -6.93 10.41 -3.16
CA GLY A 195 -5.59 9.99 -3.55
C GLY A 195 -5.05 8.83 -2.72
N ARG A 196 -3.76 8.54 -2.92
CA ARG A 196 -3.03 7.53 -2.16
C ARG A 196 -2.73 8.03 -0.76
N TYR A 197 -2.87 7.15 0.24
CA TYR A 197 -2.33 7.37 1.57
C TYR A 197 -1.28 6.32 1.91
N TRP A 198 -0.32 6.68 2.76
CA TRP A 198 0.72 5.78 3.22
C TRP A 198 1.35 6.29 4.52
N MET A 199 1.20 5.54 5.61
CA MET A 199 1.79 5.82 6.92
C MET A 199 3.28 5.39 7.00
N ALA A 200 4.03 5.57 5.91
CA ALA A 200 5.48 5.40 5.93
C ALA A 200 6.10 6.49 6.81
N TYR A 201 7.09 6.16 7.64
CA TYR A 201 7.70 7.12 8.56
C TYR A 201 8.80 7.92 7.86
N GLY A 202 8.80 9.23 8.09
CA GLY A 202 9.82 10.13 7.57
C GLY A 202 11.18 9.82 8.18
N ASN A 203 12.17 9.59 7.31
CA ASN A 203 13.58 9.55 7.65
C ASN A 203 14.25 10.86 7.21
N GLY A 204 15.36 11.21 7.85
CA GLY A 204 16.11 12.43 7.54
C GLY A 204 16.74 13.06 8.78
N GLU A 205 17.29 14.25 8.58
CA GLU A 205 17.98 15.02 9.62
C GLU A 205 17.13 16.25 9.98
N CYS A 206 16.18 16.04 10.90
CA CYS A 206 15.34 17.12 11.40
C CYS A 206 16.02 17.83 12.57
N GLY A 207 16.74 18.91 12.26
CA GLY A 207 17.39 19.78 13.23
C GLY A 207 16.79 21.19 13.30
N LYS A 208 17.26 22.00 14.25
CA LYS A 208 17.04 23.45 14.20
C LYS A 208 17.75 24.00 12.96
N CYS A 209 17.10 24.93 12.25
CA CYS A 209 17.70 25.59 11.11
C CYS A 209 17.57 27.12 11.21
N SER A 210 18.43 27.83 10.48
CA SER A 210 18.41 29.29 10.36
C SER A 210 18.10 29.70 8.92
N TYR A 211 17.43 30.86 8.78
CA TYR A 211 17.21 31.50 7.48
C TYR A 211 18.53 31.99 6.84
N SER A 212 19.55 32.30 7.67
CA SER A 212 20.84 32.79 7.20
C SER A 212 21.68 31.70 6.51
N GLY A 213 22.52 32.12 5.56
CA GLY A 213 23.43 31.24 4.80
C GLY A 213 22.74 30.45 3.68
N THR A 214 23.55 29.81 2.83
CA THR A 214 23.08 29.06 1.66
C THR A 214 22.03 28.01 2.06
N TYR A 215 20.97 27.91 1.27
CA TYR A 215 19.91 26.92 1.46
C TYR A 215 20.21 25.63 0.69
N GLN A 216 19.87 24.50 1.30
CA GLN A 216 19.80 23.19 0.64
C GLN A 216 18.49 22.50 1.07
N PRO A 217 17.90 21.62 0.23
CA PRO A 217 16.62 20.97 0.55
C PRO A 217 16.59 20.20 1.88
N THR A 218 17.73 19.73 2.38
CA THR A 218 17.86 19.02 3.66
C THR A 218 18.00 19.94 4.87
N LYS A 219 18.23 21.25 4.69
CA LYS A 219 18.60 22.19 5.76
C LYS A 219 17.53 22.37 6.84
N CYS A 220 16.26 22.40 6.44
CA CYS A 220 15.13 22.72 7.32
C CYS A 220 14.05 21.64 7.27
N GLN A 221 14.45 20.37 7.38
CA GLN A 221 13.50 19.25 7.39
C GLN A 221 12.72 19.21 8.71
N SER A 222 11.47 18.77 8.64
CA SER A 222 10.60 18.55 9.79
C SER A 222 9.80 17.26 9.61
N GLY A 223 9.26 16.72 10.70
CA GLY A 223 8.41 15.52 10.66
C GLY A 223 9.15 14.17 10.65
N CYS A 224 10.46 14.15 10.90
CA CYS A 224 11.21 12.90 11.08
C CYS A 224 10.63 12.08 12.24
N GLY A 225 10.58 10.75 12.10
CA GLY A 225 10.01 9.86 13.12
C GLY A 225 8.47 9.90 13.21
N HIS A 226 7.80 10.61 12.29
CA HIS A 226 6.35 10.63 12.14
C HIS A 226 5.96 10.14 10.73
N PRO A 227 4.69 9.77 10.50
CA PRO A 227 4.21 9.49 9.15
C PRO A 227 4.52 10.65 8.19
N THR A 228 5.09 10.35 7.03
CA THR A 228 5.47 11.33 5.98
C THR A 228 4.28 12.20 5.57
N GLN A 229 3.08 11.63 5.62
CA GLN A 229 1.82 12.36 5.53
C GLN A 229 0.78 11.67 6.39
N ARG A 230 0.28 12.34 7.44
CA ARG A 230 -0.80 11.83 8.30
C ARG A 230 -2.18 12.26 7.84
N TRP A 231 -2.27 13.51 7.37
CA TRP A 231 -3.53 14.16 7.03
C TRP A 231 -3.71 14.27 5.52
N TYR A 232 -4.86 13.81 5.04
CA TYR A 232 -5.21 13.77 3.62
C TYR A 232 -6.33 14.76 3.34
N HIS A 233 -6.04 15.77 2.54
CA HIS A 233 -6.93 16.90 2.30
C HIS A 233 -8.28 16.46 1.72
N VAL A 234 -9.38 16.98 2.28
CA VAL A 234 -10.74 16.77 1.79
C VAL A 234 -11.31 18.12 1.35
N PRO A 235 -11.49 18.35 0.05
CA PRO A 235 -12.13 19.56 -0.45
C PRO A 235 -13.58 19.65 0.04
N ARG A 236 -13.95 20.77 0.68
CA ARG A 236 -15.32 20.99 1.17
C ARG A 236 -16.36 20.94 0.05
N SER A 237 -15.99 21.37 -1.16
CA SER A 237 -16.85 21.33 -2.35
C SER A 237 -17.24 19.92 -2.78
N TRP A 238 -16.55 18.87 -2.29
CA TRP A 238 -16.90 17.48 -2.58
C TRP A 238 -17.95 16.93 -1.60
N LEU A 239 -18.30 17.68 -0.55
CA LEU A 239 -19.20 17.23 0.51
C LEU A 239 -20.63 17.74 0.29
N LYS A 240 -21.57 16.82 0.49
CA LYS A 240 -22.99 17.08 0.71
C LYS A 240 -23.22 17.39 2.20
N PRO A 241 -24.32 18.06 2.60
CA PRO A 241 -24.60 18.29 4.01
C PRO A 241 -24.65 17.01 4.85
N LYS A 242 -25.20 15.92 4.29
CA LYS A 242 -25.37 14.63 4.94
C LYS A 242 -25.03 13.46 4.03
N GLN A 243 -24.84 12.28 4.61
CA GLN A 243 -24.73 11.02 3.88
C GLN A 243 -23.60 11.01 2.83
N ASN A 244 -22.44 11.57 3.18
CA ASN A 244 -21.24 11.46 2.36
C ASN A 244 -20.67 10.06 2.47
N LEU A 245 -20.40 9.43 1.34
CA LEU A 245 -19.77 8.13 1.28
C LEU A 245 -18.25 8.28 1.37
N LEU A 246 -17.64 7.69 2.39
CA LEU A 246 -16.19 7.45 2.47
C LEU A 246 -15.93 6.00 2.07
N VAL A 247 -15.02 5.77 1.11
CA VAL A 247 -14.50 4.44 0.78
C VAL A 247 -12.99 4.47 0.96
N VAL A 248 -12.44 3.43 1.60
CA VAL A 248 -11.00 3.26 1.81
C VAL A 248 -10.62 1.87 1.36
N PHE A 249 -9.64 1.77 0.46
CA PHE A 249 -8.89 0.54 0.25
C PHE A 249 -7.66 0.56 1.16
N GLU A 250 -7.49 -0.48 1.97
CA GLU A 250 -6.37 -0.68 2.91
C GLU A 250 -5.54 -1.89 2.47
N GLU A 251 -4.34 -1.59 2.00
CA GLU A 251 -3.38 -2.52 1.42
C GLU A 251 -2.61 -3.29 2.50
N LEU A 252 -2.19 -2.65 3.58
CA LEU A 252 -1.28 -3.23 4.58
C LEU A 252 -1.98 -3.68 5.87
N GLY A 253 -3.17 -3.14 6.13
CA GLY A 253 -3.93 -3.39 7.36
C GLY A 253 -3.89 -2.18 8.29
N GLY A 254 -5.03 -1.90 8.91
CA GLY A 254 -5.24 -0.71 9.72
C GLY A 254 -6.45 -0.85 10.63
N ASP A 255 -6.62 0.11 11.53
CA ASP A 255 -7.81 0.23 12.37
C ASP A 255 -8.71 1.36 11.84
N ALA A 256 -9.63 0.98 10.95
CA ALA A 256 -10.53 1.90 10.27
C ALA A 256 -11.48 2.64 11.23
N SER A 257 -11.72 2.11 12.43
CA SER A 257 -12.58 2.75 13.43
C SER A 257 -12.01 4.06 14.00
N LYS A 258 -10.70 4.28 13.82
CA LYS A 258 -9.97 5.44 14.31
C LYS A 258 -9.70 6.49 13.23
N ILE A 259 -10.14 6.25 12.00
CA ILE A 259 -10.14 7.29 10.96
C ILE A 259 -11.05 8.41 11.44
N SER A 260 -10.57 9.65 11.34
CA SER A 260 -11.35 10.82 11.74
C SER A 260 -11.20 11.96 10.76
N LEU A 261 -12.24 12.79 10.65
CA LEU A 261 -12.22 14.02 9.87
C LEU A 261 -11.83 15.17 10.78
N VAL A 262 -10.76 15.88 10.44
CA VAL A 262 -10.20 16.97 11.23
C VAL A 262 -10.33 18.31 10.52
N ARG A 263 -10.46 19.39 11.30
CA ARG A 263 -10.45 20.77 10.81
C ARG A 263 -9.07 21.36 10.98
N ARG A 264 -8.58 22.06 9.96
CA ARG A 264 -7.32 22.81 10.04
C ARG A 264 -7.59 24.24 10.49
N SER A 265 -7.05 24.62 11.64
CA SER A 265 -6.96 26.01 12.08
C SER A 265 -5.49 26.41 12.23
N VAL A 266 -5.19 27.68 11.95
CA VAL A 266 -3.87 28.28 12.18
C VAL A 266 -4.09 29.45 13.12
N LEU A 267 -3.53 29.33 14.33
CA LEU A 267 -3.58 30.40 15.32
C LEU A 267 -2.21 31.08 15.36
N ASN A 268 -2.18 32.40 15.17
CA ASN A 268 -0.98 33.18 15.42
C ASN A 268 -0.77 33.27 16.94
N ARG A 269 0.23 32.56 17.46
CA ARG A 269 0.73 32.83 18.80
C ARG A 269 1.69 34.01 18.71
N HIS A 270 1.20 35.21 18.99
CA HIS A 270 2.09 36.33 19.32
C HIS A 270 2.73 36.03 20.68
N HIS A 271 4.03 35.71 20.68
CA HIS A 271 4.83 35.78 21.90
C HIS A 271 4.97 37.25 22.26
N HIS A 272 4.07 37.75 23.11
CA HIS A 272 4.37 38.93 23.91
C HIS A 272 5.42 38.52 24.94
N ASN A 273 6.69 38.74 24.63
CA ASN A 273 7.71 38.87 25.66
C ASN A 273 7.35 40.14 26.45
N LYS A 274 6.83 39.96 27.66
CA LYS A 274 6.92 40.97 28.71
C LYS A 274 8.34 40.95 29.29
#